data_AF-A0A660N180-F1
#
_entry.id   AF-A0A660N180-F1
#
_cell.length_a   1.000
_cell.length_b   1.000
_cell.length_c   1.000
_cell.angle_alpha   90.00
_cell.angle_beta   90.00
_cell.angle_gamma   90.00
#
_symmetry.space_group_name_H-M   'P 1'
#
loop_
_entity.id
_entity.type
_entity.pdbx_description
1 polymer ?
#
loop_
_entity_poly.entity_id
_entity_poly.type
_entity_poly.pdbx_seq_one_letter_code
_entity_poly.pdbx_strand_id
1 'polypeptide(L)'
;MSKILIVPVGRYANSGAVAQAVAATLPDAAVFNPLADAERAERLLAEGKGDDWLDLLVGEVGALPQQNVVIQGIQPDADNLLLSSQNVELALSFNAAVVFAVSGDHSAESARRVAAAKQTFAGRDVVFAGVVADNPKTAELVKLPYLGSAAKPENTAALAKTGSDRVSPAQFRYNMMQAARKANKRIVLPEGAEPRTVRAAAICHEKGIARCVLLANRHAVHAVAQELGIALPDSLEIIDPESIAEQYVAPMCELRKSKGLTEDQAREQLKDTVVLGTMMMAQNDVDGLVSGAVHTTANTIRPALQLIKTAPNASIVSSVFFMLLPGQTVVYGDCAVNPNPTPEQLAEIAIQSADSAKAFGIEPRVAMISYSTINSGSGP
;
A
#
# COMPACT_ATOMS: atom_id res chain seq x y z
N MET A 1 12.88 -13.25 -5.13
CA MET A 1 13.77 -12.67 -4.10
C MET A 1 13.35 -13.24 -2.75
N SER A 2 14.23 -13.93 -2.04
CA SER A 2 13.88 -14.46 -0.70
C SER A 2 14.30 -13.47 0.37
N LYS A 3 13.39 -13.19 1.29
CA LYS A 3 13.61 -12.29 2.43
C LYS A 3 13.53 -13.12 3.70
N ILE A 4 14.56 -13.07 4.53
CA ILE A 4 14.66 -13.84 5.76
C ILE A 4 14.80 -12.86 6.92
N LEU A 5 13.97 -12.96 7.96
CA LEU A 5 14.12 -12.17 9.18
C LEU A 5 14.75 -13.03 10.28
N ILE A 6 15.88 -12.59 10.82
CA ILE A 6 16.55 -13.23 11.95
C ILE A 6 16.02 -12.63 13.25
N VAL A 7 15.06 -13.29 13.88
CA VAL A 7 14.45 -12.82 15.13
C VAL A 7 15.27 -13.28 16.34
N PRO A 8 15.89 -12.37 17.11
CA PRO A 8 16.63 -12.74 18.30
C PRO A 8 15.69 -13.19 19.43
N VAL A 9 15.99 -14.33 20.03
CA VAL A 9 15.23 -14.91 21.15
C VAL A 9 16.07 -14.82 22.42
N GLY A 10 16.00 -13.65 23.06
CA GLY A 10 16.72 -13.31 24.28
C GLY A 10 17.85 -12.31 24.07
N ARG A 11 18.34 -11.74 25.18
CA ARG A 11 19.30 -10.62 25.19
C ARG A 11 20.65 -10.94 24.55
N TYR A 12 21.10 -12.18 24.61
CA TYR A 12 22.44 -12.58 24.14
C TYR A 12 22.44 -13.15 22.71
N ALA A 13 21.27 -13.25 22.06
CA ALA A 13 21.16 -13.70 20.68
C ALA A 13 21.58 -12.57 19.74
N ASN A 14 22.83 -12.61 19.24
CA ASN A 14 23.34 -11.61 18.30
C ASN A 14 22.70 -11.76 16.91
N SER A 15 21.60 -11.04 16.64
CA SER A 15 20.86 -11.14 15.38
C SER A 15 21.68 -10.63 14.20
N GLY A 16 22.54 -9.62 14.39
CA GLY A 16 23.43 -9.11 13.35
C GLY A 16 24.48 -10.13 12.95
N ALA A 17 25.15 -10.75 13.92
CA ALA A 17 26.14 -11.80 13.63
C ALA A 17 25.51 -13.03 12.97
N VAL A 18 24.33 -13.46 13.45
CA VAL A 18 23.58 -14.56 12.82
C VAL A 18 23.12 -14.19 11.41
N ALA A 19 22.64 -12.96 11.19
CA ALA A 19 22.24 -12.50 9.86
C ALA A 19 23.41 -12.51 8.87
N GLN A 20 24.60 -12.05 9.29
CA GLN A 20 25.82 -12.12 8.49
C GLN A 20 26.22 -13.57 8.18
N ALA A 21 26.22 -14.43 9.19
CA ALA A 21 26.59 -15.83 9.01
C ALA A 21 25.62 -16.56 8.06
N VAL A 22 24.30 -16.35 8.22
CA VAL A 22 23.28 -16.93 7.33
C VAL A 22 23.41 -16.38 5.92
N ALA A 23 23.56 -15.05 5.75
CA ALA A 23 23.75 -14.43 4.44
C ALA A 23 24.96 -15.00 3.70
N ALA A 24 26.07 -15.25 4.39
CA ALA A 24 27.28 -15.83 3.81
C ALA A 24 27.08 -17.26 3.25
N THR A 25 26.03 -17.97 3.68
CA THR A 25 25.69 -19.30 3.17
C THR A 25 24.69 -19.28 2.00
N LEU A 26 24.10 -18.13 1.70
CA LEU A 26 23.10 -17.97 0.65
C LEU A 26 23.75 -17.39 -0.63
N PRO A 27 23.31 -17.86 -1.82
CA PRO A 27 23.79 -17.27 -3.07
C PRO A 27 23.29 -15.84 -3.20
N ASP A 28 24.17 -14.91 -3.60
CA ASP A 28 23.82 -13.51 -3.90
C ASP A 28 22.91 -12.87 -2.84
N ALA A 29 23.42 -12.79 -1.61
CA ALA A 29 22.69 -12.32 -0.44
C ALA A 29 23.30 -11.06 0.17
N ALA A 30 22.44 -10.15 0.63
CA ALA A 30 22.83 -8.98 1.43
C ALA A 30 22.23 -9.04 2.83
N VAL A 31 22.92 -8.42 3.80
CA VAL A 31 22.37 -8.17 5.14
C VAL A 31 21.75 -6.79 5.17
N PHE A 32 20.56 -6.68 5.74
CA PHE A 32 19.87 -5.41 5.94
C PHE A 32 19.63 -5.16 7.43
N ASN A 33 20.02 -3.98 7.93
CA ASN A 33 19.77 -3.55 9.30
C ASN A 33 18.66 -2.49 9.32
N PRO A 34 17.43 -2.82 9.77
CA PRO A 34 16.31 -1.87 9.87
C PRO A 34 16.58 -0.67 10.78
N LEU A 35 17.55 -0.78 11.69
CA LEU A 35 17.97 0.27 12.63
C LEU A 35 19.33 0.87 12.27
N ALA A 36 19.73 0.85 10.99
CA ALA A 36 20.89 1.59 10.53
C ALA A 36 20.76 3.10 10.82
N ASP A 37 19.53 3.63 10.78
CA ASP A 37 19.14 4.96 11.24
C ASP A 37 18.08 4.82 12.35
N ALA A 38 18.54 4.54 13.57
CA ALA A 38 17.67 4.31 14.73
C ALA A 38 16.89 5.57 15.14
N GLU A 39 17.50 6.76 15.06
CA GLU A 39 16.85 8.03 15.39
C GLU A 39 15.63 8.29 14.50
N ARG A 40 15.73 7.97 13.19
CA ARG A 40 14.59 8.06 12.28
C ARG A 40 13.48 7.09 12.64
N ALA A 41 13.83 5.85 12.99
CA ALA A 41 12.85 4.85 13.41
C ALA A 41 12.10 5.30 14.67
N GLU A 42 12.83 5.73 15.70
CA GLU A 42 12.26 6.23 16.96
C GLU A 42 11.35 7.45 16.74
N ARG A 43 11.82 8.44 15.97
CA ARG A 43 11.03 9.63 15.66
C ARG A 43 9.72 9.29 14.95
N LEU A 44 9.78 8.48 13.89
CA LEU A 44 8.57 8.12 13.13
C LEU A 44 7.60 7.29 13.98
N LEU A 45 8.09 6.36 14.78
CA LEU A 45 7.24 5.58 15.68
C LEU A 45 6.60 6.45 16.77
N ALA A 46 7.34 7.40 17.35
CA ALA A 46 6.82 8.34 18.34
C ALA A 46 5.74 9.27 17.76
N GLU A 47 5.82 9.61 16.48
CA GLU A 47 4.81 10.39 15.75
C GLU A 47 3.61 9.55 15.28
N GLY A 48 3.58 8.23 15.55
CA GLY A 48 2.54 7.32 15.06
C GLY A 48 2.66 7.00 13.57
N LYS A 49 3.80 7.29 12.94
CA LYS A 49 4.09 7.08 11.51
C LYS A 49 4.88 5.78 11.27
N GLY A 50 4.54 4.72 12.00
CA GLY A 50 5.18 3.41 11.85
C GLY A 50 5.05 2.83 10.43
N ASP A 51 3.90 3.06 9.78
CA ASP A 51 3.69 2.67 8.38
C ASP A 51 4.65 3.39 7.42
N ASP A 52 4.88 4.70 7.60
CA ASP A 52 5.84 5.45 6.76
C ASP A 52 7.26 4.87 6.96
N TRP A 53 7.64 4.51 8.18
CA TRP A 53 8.94 3.87 8.44
C TRP A 53 9.07 2.52 7.70
N LEU A 54 8.06 1.65 7.80
CA LEU A 54 8.07 0.34 7.12
C LEU A 54 8.10 0.49 5.59
N ASP A 55 7.34 1.44 5.03
CA ASP A 55 7.33 1.73 3.60
C ASP A 55 8.72 2.16 3.11
N LEU A 56 9.42 2.98 3.90
CA LEU A 56 10.79 3.42 3.60
C LEU A 56 11.78 2.24 3.63
N LEU A 57 11.71 1.38 4.65
CA LEU A 57 12.56 0.19 4.74
C LEU A 57 12.31 -0.79 3.59
N VAL A 58 11.05 -0.96 3.17
CA VAL A 58 10.71 -1.76 1.99
C VAL A 58 11.33 -1.17 0.72
N GLY A 59 11.35 0.15 0.59
CA GLY A 59 12.05 0.83 -0.49
C GLY A 59 13.56 0.60 -0.48
N GLU A 60 14.19 0.71 0.69
CA GLU A 60 15.63 0.49 0.87
C GLU A 60 16.02 -0.96 0.52
N VAL A 61 15.27 -1.95 1.00
CA VAL A 61 15.47 -3.37 0.63
C VAL A 61 15.22 -3.61 -0.85
N GLY A 62 14.20 -2.98 -1.44
CA GLY A 62 13.89 -3.09 -2.87
C GLY A 62 14.95 -2.47 -3.78
N ALA A 63 15.79 -1.57 -3.27
CA ALA A 63 16.91 -0.97 -4.00
C ALA A 63 18.19 -1.82 -3.96
N LEU A 64 18.25 -2.86 -3.12
CA LEU A 64 19.39 -3.77 -3.07
C LEU A 64 19.45 -4.62 -4.36
N PRO A 65 20.62 -4.75 -5.01
CA PRO A 65 20.75 -5.54 -6.24
C PRO A 65 20.71 -7.06 -6.02
N GLN A 66 20.88 -7.52 -4.78
CA GLN A 66 20.98 -8.95 -4.43
C GLN A 66 19.64 -9.67 -4.53
N GLN A 67 19.65 -10.93 -4.95
CA GLN A 67 18.46 -11.78 -5.00
C GLN A 67 17.92 -12.20 -3.64
N ASN A 68 18.75 -12.22 -2.60
CA ASN A 68 18.36 -12.63 -1.26
C ASN A 68 18.72 -11.55 -0.24
N VAL A 69 17.85 -11.35 0.76
CA VAL A 69 18.09 -10.37 1.82
C VAL A 69 17.85 -11.01 3.18
N VAL A 70 18.86 -10.96 4.03
CA VAL A 70 18.79 -11.40 5.42
C VAL A 70 18.66 -10.15 6.30
N ILE A 71 17.49 -9.99 6.87
CA ILE A 71 17.09 -8.84 7.67
C ILE A 71 17.44 -9.13 9.12
N GLN A 72 18.22 -8.23 9.71
CA GLN A 72 18.55 -8.27 11.12
C GLN A 72 17.29 -7.93 11.94
N GLY A 73 16.79 -8.88 12.73
CA GLY A 73 15.73 -8.60 13.69
C GLY A 73 16.23 -7.71 14.82
N ILE A 74 15.32 -6.90 15.33
CA ILE A 74 15.59 -5.93 16.38
C ILE A 74 15.73 -6.67 17.71
N GLN A 75 16.87 -6.46 18.36
CA GLN A 75 17.12 -7.02 19.68
C GLN A 75 16.34 -6.27 20.76
N PRO A 76 15.89 -6.98 21.81
CA PRO A 76 15.41 -6.32 23.01
C PRO A 76 16.53 -5.49 23.63
N ASP A 77 16.32 -4.18 23.69
CA ASP A 77 17.19 -3.22 24.34
C ASP A 77 16.48 -2.61 25.56
N ALA A 78 17.22 -2.34 26.63
CA ALA A 78 16.67 -1.80 27.87
C ALA A 78 16.13 -0.39 27.69
N ASP A 79 16.78 0.40 26.84
CA ASP A 79 16.39 1.79 26.56
C ASP A 79 15.24 1.86 25.53
N ASN A 80 15.12 0.82 24.69
CA ASN A 80 14.23 0.78 23.54
C ASN A 80 13.40 -0.51 23.43
N LEU A 81 12.80 -0.92 24.56
CA LEU A 81 12.06 -2.20 24.68
C LEU A 81 10.99 -2.40 23.60
N LEU A 82 10.29 -1.33 23.22
CA LEU A 82 9.18 -1.38 22.26
C LEU A 82 9.63 -1.66 20.83
N LEU A 83 10.88 -1.34 20.45
CA LEU A 83 11.36 -1.58 19.09
C LEU A 83 11.42 -3.07 18.76
N SER A 84 11.72 -3.92 19.75
CA SER A 84 11.74 -5.38 19.55
C SER A 84 10.38 -5.98 19.19
N SER A 85 9.27 -5.30 19.53
CA SER A 85 7.92 -5.70 19.13
C SER A 85 7.68 -5.55 17.61
N GLN A 86 8.46 -4.69 16.96
CA GLN A 86 8.35 -4.42 15.52
C GLN A 86 8.84 -5.59 14.65
N ASN A 87 9.50 -6.61 15.22
CA ASN A 87 9.90 -7.80 14.46
C ASN A 87 8.71 -8.50 13.77
N VAL A 88 7.51 -8.44 14.35
CA VAL A 88 6.30 -8.99 13.70
C VAL A 88 5.95 -8.17 12.45
N GLU A 89 5.92 -6.85 12.58
CA GLU A 89 5.60 -5.95 11.46
C GLU A 89 6.68 -5.95 10.38
N LEU A 90 7.95 -6.11 10.74
CA LEU A 90 9.04 -6.32 9.78
C LEU A 90 8.81 -7.61 8.98
N ALA A 91 8.50 -8.73 9.64
CA ALA A 91 8.26 -9.99 8.95
C ALA A 91 7.11 -9.87 7.94
N LEU A 92 6.02 -9.21 8.32
CA LEU A 92 4.86 -8.99 7.46
C LEU A 92 5.14 -8.00 6.32
N SER A 93 5.81 -6.89 6.62
CA SER A 93 6.12 -5.85 5.64
C SER A 93 7.06 -6.36 4.55
N PHE A 94 7.98 -7.26 4.91
CA PHE A 94 8.88 -7.88 3.95
C PHE A 94 8.35 -9.19 3.36
N ASN A 95 7.22 -9.73 3.84
CA ASN A 95 6.82 -11.12 3.59
C ASN A 95 7.98 -12.10 3.83
N ALA A 96 8.74 -11.83 4.90
CA ALA A 96 9.95 -12.56 5.21
C ALA A 96 9.66 -13.87 5.92
N ALA A 97 10.45 -14.89 5.61
CA ALA A 97 10.49 -16.11 6.39
C ALA A 97 11.25 -15.85 7.70
N VAL A 98 10.71 -16.32 8.81
CA VAL A 98 11.27 -16.07 10.15
C VAL A 98 12.20 -17.21 10.55
N VAL A 99 13.41 -16.85 10.94
CA VAL A 99 14.39 -17.72 11.59
C VAL A 99 14.67 -17.20 12.98
N PHE A 100 14.53 -18.06 14.00
CA PHE A 100 14.82 -17.67 15.37
C PHE A 100 16.30 -17.85 15.68
N ALA A 101 16.96 -16.80 16.13
CA ALA A 101 18.33 -16.85 16.64
C ALA A 101 18.30 -17.04 18.15
N VAL A 102 18.93 -18.10 18.64
CA VAL A 102 18.95 -18.47 20.05
C VAL A 102 20.39 -18.57 20.52
N SER A 103 20.68 -18.01 21.70
CA SER A 103 21.97 -18.14 22.37
C SER A 103 21.87 -19.05 23.59
N GLY A 104 22.86 -19.94 23.78
CA GLY A 104 23.07 -20.68 25.02
C GLY A 104 22.57 -22.13 25.02
N ASP A 105 23.14 -22.92 25.94
CA ASP A 105 23.09 -24.39 25.87
C ASP A 105 21.83 -25.03 26.51
N HIS A 106 21.04 -24.26 27.24
CA HIS A 106 19.88 -24.74 28.00
C HIS A 106 18.65 -24.95 27.10
N SER A 107 18.66 -26.04 26.33
CA SER A 107 17.69 -26.30 25.25
C SER A 107 16.21 -26.19 25.67
N ALA A 108 15.86 -26.58 26.90
CA ALA A 108 14.48 -26.52 27.39
C ALA A 108 13.98 -25.09 27.64
N GLU A 109 14.83 -24.23 28.22
CA GLU A 109 14.49 -22.83 28.46
C GLU A 109 14.48 -22.05 27.13
N SER A 110 15.50 -22.27 26.31
CA SER A 110 15.59 -21.74 24.96
C SER A 110 14.37 -22.08 24.12
N ALA A 111 13.91 -23.34 24.15
CA ALA A 111 12.71 -23.77 23.45
C ALA A 111 11.44 -23.05 23.95
N ARG A 112 11.30 -22.83 25.27
CA ARG A 112 10.17 -22.05 25.82
C ARG A 112 10.18 -20.61 25.32
N ARG A 113 11.35 -19.97 25.26
CA ARG A 113 11.49 -18.60 24.75
C ARG A 113 11.16 -18.52 23.26
N VAL A 114 11.61 -19.50 22.46
CA VAL A 114 11.25 -19.58 21.02
C VAL A 114 9.75 -19.82 20.86
N ALA A 115 9.14 -20.68 21.66
CA ALA A 115 7.69 -20.89 21.63
C ALA A 115 6.91 -19.61 21.98
N ALA A 116 7.35 -18.85 22.98
CA ALA A 116 6.78 -17.55 23.31
C ALA A 116 6.94 -16.54 22.17
N ALA A 117 8.11 -16.47 21.54
CA ALA A 117 8.35 -15.63 20.37
C ALA A 117 7.47 -16.04 19.18
N LYS A 118 7.30 -17.33 18.89
CA LYS A 118 6.36 -17.81 17.85
C LYS A 118 4.93 -17.35 18.12
N GLN A 119 4.51 -17.32 19.39
CA GLN A 119 3.16 -16.92 19.77
C GLN A 119 2.85 -15.45 19.45
N THR A 120 3.85 -14.56 19.37
CA THR A 120 3.62 -13.16 18.98
C THR A 120 3.20 -13.03 17.51
N PHE A 121 3.44 -14.06 16.69
CA PHE A 121 3.01 -14.15 15.30
C PHE A 121 1.68 -14.93 15.14
N ALA A 122 0.98 -15.26 16.23
CA ALA A 122 -0.27 -16.01 16.14
C ALA A 122 -1.32 -15.27 15.30
N GLY A 123 -1.98 -15.99 14.38
CA GLY A 123 -2.95 -15.42 13.45
C GLY A 123 -2.34 -14.53 12.37
N ARG A 124 -1.03 -14.59 12.16
CA ARG A 124 -0.32 -13.90 11.08
C ARG A 124 0.18 -14.91 10.07
N ASP A 125 0.15 -14.54 8.79
CA ASP A 125 0.54 -15.42 7.69
C ASP A 125 2.06 -15.33 7.41
N VAL A 126 2.82 -15.97 8.31
CA VAL A 126 4.28 -15.97 8.35
C VAL A 126 4.82 -17.40 8.27
N VAL A 127 5.87 -17.58 7.48
CA VAL A 127 6.58 -18.86 7.36
C VAL A 127 7.70 -18.93 8.41
N PHE A 128 7.63 -19.88 9.34
CA PHE A 128 8.74 -20.18 10.24
C PHE A 128 9.72 -21.14 9.57
N ALA A 129 10.86 -20.62 9.14
CA ALA A 129 11.82 -21.39 8.34
C ALA A 129 12.85 -22.18 9.16
N GLY A 130 13.07 -21.84 10.42
CA GLY A 130 13.95 -22.63 11.28
C GLY A 130 14.46 -21.91 12.53
N VAL A 131 15.44 -22.55 13.16
CA VAL A 131 16.13 -22.05 14.35
C VAL A 131 17.63 -22.18 14.13
N VAL A 132 18.35 -21.08 14.38
CA VAL A 132 19.80 -21.08 14.57
C VAL A 132 20.07 -21.10 16.07
N ALA A 133 20.72 -22.16 16.55
CA ALA A 133 20.98 -22.37 17.97
C ALA A 133 22.27 -23.15 18.18
N ASP A 134 22.93 -22.98 19.32
CA ASP A 134 24.14 -23.76 19.64
C ASP A 134 23.82 -25.25 19.89
N ASN A 135 22.60 -25.54 20.37
CA ASN A 135 22.14 -26.89 20.65
C ASN A 135 20.98 -27.30 19.72
N PRO A 136 21.16 -28.33 18.84
CA PRO A 136 20.14 -28.82 17.91
C PRO A 136 18.82 -29.22 18.58
N LYS A 137 18.87 -29.68 19.83
CA LYS A 137 17.70 -30.10 20.60
C LYS A 137 16.67 -28.97 20.79
N THR A 138 17.12 -27.71 20.74
CA THR A 138 16.21 -26.55 20.80
C THR A 138 15.23 -26.55 19.63
N ALA A 139 15.73 -26.79 18.40
CA ALA A 139 14.93 -26.82 17.18
C ALA A 139 13.94 -28.00 17.18
N GLU A 140 14.38 -29.16 17.67
CA GLU A 140 13.56 -30.36 17.84
C GLU A 140 12.36 -30.11 18.77
N LEU A 141 12.61 -29.52 19.94
CA LEU A 141 11.58 -29.22 20.94
C LEU A 141 10.49 -28.27 20.42
N VAL A 142 10.84 -27.33 19.52
CA VAL A 142 9.88 -26.38 18.92
C VAL A 142 9.38 -26.81 17.55
N LYS A 143 9.77 -28.00 17.10
CA LYS A 143 9.39 -28.62 15.81
C LYS A 143 9.68 -27.71 14.62
N LEU A 144 10.88 -27.14 14.58
CA LEU A 144 11.36 -26.33 13.46
C LEU A 144 12.66 -26.91 12.89
N PRO A 145 12.98 -26.65 11.60
CA PRO A 145 14.27 -27.03 11.03
C PRO A 145 15.44 -26.45 11.82
N TYR A 146 16.46 -27.27 12.05
CA TYR A 146 17.73 -26.84 12.64
C TYR A 146 18.64 -26.29 11.54
N LEU A 147 19.08 -25.05 11.71
CA LEU A 147 19.87 -24.30 10.72
C LEU A 147 21.32 -24.09 11.17
N GLY A 148 21.81 -24.93 12.09
CA GLY A 148 23.16 -24.82 12.65
C GLY A 148 23.25 -23.83 13.81
N SER A 149 24.49 -23.54 14.19
CA SER A 149 24.82 -22.54 15.20
C SER A 149 25.15 -21.19 14.56
N ALA A 150 25.20 -20.13 15.37
CA ALA A 150 25.57 -18.80 14.88
C ALA A 150 26.96 -18.77 14.21
N ALA A 151 27.88 -19.61 14.68
CA ALA A 151 29.25 -19.72 14.14
C ALA A 151 29.32 -20.57 12.88
N LYS A 152 28.40 -21.53 12.71
CA LYS A 152 28.37 -22.43 11.55
C LYS A 152 26.93 -22.73 11.15
N PRO A 153 26.28 -21.82 10.41
CA PRO A 153 24.98 -22.11 9.83
C PRO A 153 25.07 -23.26 8.84
N GLU A 154 24.08 -24.13 8.85
CA GLU A 154 23.95 -25.29 7.97
C GLU A 154 22.49 -25.46 7.54
N ASN A 155 22.23 -26.28 6.53
CA ASN A 155 20.87 -26.53 6.01
C ASN A 155 20.12 -25.26 5.55
N THR A 156 20.82 -24.16 5.27
CA THR A 156 20.24 -22.86 4.90
C THR A 156 19.77 -22.76 3.45
N ALA A 157 20.13 -23.73 2.59
CA ALA A 157 19.76 -23.72 1.18
C ALA A 157 18.24 -23.65 0.93
N ALA A 158 17.42 -24.17 1.86
CA ALA A 158 15.97 -24.07 1.79
C ALA A 158 15.46 -22.61 1.97
N LEU A 159 16.20 -21.75 2.67
CA LEU A 159 15.84 -20.35 2.88
C LEU A 159 15.84 -19.55 1.57
N ALA A 160 16.67 -19.92 0.60
CA ALA A 160 16.66 -19.28 -0.72
C ALA A 160 15.37 -19.57 -1.51
N LYS A 161 14.55 -20.54 -1.08
CA LYS A 161 13.29 -20.95 -1.74
C LYS A 161 12.03 -20.46 -1.02
N THR A 162 12.15 -19.69 0.06
CA THR A 162 11.00 -19.21 0.83
C THR A 162 10.40 -17.90 0.31
N GLY A 163 10.73 -17.52 -0.92
CA GLY A 163 10.17 -16.33 -1.56
C GLY A 163 8.65 -16.35 -1.62
N SER A 164 8.03 -15.17 -1.58
CA SER A 164 6.59 -15.01 -1.70
C SER A 164 6.27 -14.06 -2.85
N ASP A 165 5.29 -14.44 -3.69
CA ASP A 165 4.74 -13.59 -4.74
C ASP A 165 3.71 -12.58 -4.18
N ARG A 166 3.41 -12.65 -2.88
CA ARG A 166 2.45 -11.76 -2.23
C ARG A 166 3.04 -10.35 -2.11
N VAL A 167 2.19 -9.35 -2.30
CA VAL A 167 2.53 -7.95 -2.05
C VAL A 167 2.04 -7.58 -0.65
N SER A 168 2.94 -7.26 0.28
CA SER A 168 2.56 -6.79 1.62
C SER A 168 1.94 -5.38 1.55
N PRO A 169 1.19 -4.95 2.58
CA PRO A 169 0.69 -3.58 2.66
C PRO A 169 1.77 -2.50 2.50
N ALA A 170 2.91 -2.67 3.16
CA ALA A 170 4.02 -1.72 3.07
C ALA A 170 4.63 -1.66 1.66
N GLN A 171 4.80 -2.82 1.01
CA GLN A 171 5.26 -2.88 -0.38
C GLN A 171 4.26 -2.24 -1.34
N PHE A 172 2.96 -2.49 -1.14
CA PHE A 172 1.91 -1.89 -1.95
C PHE A 172 1.92 -0.36 -1.85
N ARG A 173 1.92 0.19 -0.64
CA ARG A 173 1.96 1.65 -0.42
C ARG A 173 3.22 2.28 -0.97
N TYR A 174 4.39 1.69 -0.73
CA TYR A 174 5.65 2.18 -1.29
C TYR A 174 5.61 2.21 -2.82
N ASN A 175 5.24 1.10 -3.46
CA ASN A 175 5.16 1.00 -4.92
C ASN A 175 4.18 2.01 -5.51
N MET A 176 3.00 2.15 -4.91
CA MET A 176 1.98 3.12 -5.31
C MET A 176 2.51 4.55 -5.21
N MET A 177 3.16 4.93 -4.10
CA MET A 177 3.74 6.26 -3.93
C MET A 177 4.84 6.54 -4.95
N GLN A 178 5.71 5.57 -5.24
CA GLN A 178 6.76 5.73 -6.26
C GLN A 178 6.19 5.87 -7.67
N ALA A 179 5.18 5.06 -8.01
CA ALA A 179 4.48 5.15 -9.28
C ALA A 179 3.81 6.53 -9.45
N ALA A 180 3.16 7.04 -8.40
CA ALA A 180 2.54 8.36 -8.39
C ALA A 180 3.57 9.49 -8.58
N ARG A 181 4.67 9.48 -7.83
CA ARG A 181 5.79 10.44 -8.00
C ARG A 181 6.31 10.45 -9.43
N LYS A 182 6.58 9.26 -9.99
CA LYS A 182 7.08 9.12 -11.36
C LYS A 182 6.07 9.62 -12.39
N ALA A 183 4.79 9.40 -12.17
CA ALA A 183 3.74 9.82 -13.08
C ALA A 183 3.52 11.33 -13.07
N ASN A 184 3.79 12.00 -11.93
CA ASN A 184 3.73 13.46 -11.76
C ASN A 184 2.45 14.10 -12.33
N LYS A 185 1.32 13.43 -12.09
CA LYS A 185 0.03 13.76 -12.70
C LYS A 185 -0.62 14.97 -12.05
N ARG A 186 -1.29 15.78 -12.87
CA ARG A 186 -2.05 16.96 -12.43
C ARG A 186 -3.47 16.51 -12.06
N ILE A 187 -3.82 16.61 -10.78
CA ILE A 187 -5.07 16.06 -10.23
C ILE A 187 -5.93 17.20 -9.70
N VAL A 188 -7.13 17.35 -10.27
CA VAL A 188 -8.08 18.37 -9.81
C VAL A 188 -8.85 17.87 -8.59
N LEU A 189 -9.04 18.78 -7.63
CA LEU A 189 -9.75 18.57 -6.38
C LEU A 189 -10.93 19.57 -6.33
N PRO A 190 -12.13 19.17 -6.80
CA PRO A 190 -13.30 20.04 -6.90
C PRO A 190 -13.78 20.65 -5.58
N GLU A 191 -13.50 19.97 -4.47
CA GLU A 191 -13.89 20.38 -3.12
C GLU A 191 -12.75 21.18 -2.48
N GLY A 192 -12.23 22.18 -3.20
CA GLY A 192 -10.93 22.78 -2.94
C GLY A 192 -10.79 23.53 -1.61
N ALA A 193 -11.90 23.94 -0.99
CA ALA A 193 -11.93 24.56 0.34
C ALA A 193 -12.37 23.60 1.46
N GLU A 194 -12.53 22.31 1.17
CA GLU A 194 -12.89 21.33 2.19
C GLU A 194 -11.66 21.00 3.07
N PRO A 195 -11.77 21.00 4.42
CA PRO A 195 -10.63 20.83 5.34
C PRO A 195 -9.72 19.62 5.09
N ARG A 196 -10.29 18.45 4.80
CA ARG A 196 -9.53 17.22 4.51
C ARG A 196 -8.86 17.32 3.14
N THR A 197 -9.54 17.90 2.15
CA THR A 197 -8.99 18.14 0.81
C THR A 197 -7.81 19.10 0.83
N VAL A 198 -7.90 20.21 1.58
CA VAL A 198 -6.80 21.18 1.76
C VAL A 198 -5.59 20.51 2.41
N ARG A 199 -5.80 19.75 3.49
CA ARG A 199 -4.73 18.98 4.15
C ARG A 199 -4.11 17.95 3.20
N ALA A 200 -4.93 17.20 2.46
CA ALA A 200 -4.44 16.20 1.52
C ALA A 200 -3.62 16.84 0.40
N ALA A 201 -4.05 17.98 -0.16
CA ALA A 201 -3.30 18.69 -1.19
C ALA A 201 -1.92 19.16 -0.71
N ALA A 202 -1.83 19.68 0.52
CA ALA A 202 -0.55 20.04 1.13
C ALA A 202 0.37 18.82 1.31
N ILE A 203 -0.15 17.70 1.83
CA ILE A 203 0.62 16.45 2.00
C ILE A 203 1.05 15.88 0.64
N CYS A 204 0.16 15.88 -0.36
CA CYS A 204 0.48 15.40 -1.71
C CYS A 204 1.60 16.21 -2.35
N HIS A 205 1.58 17.53 -2.13
CA HIS A 205 2.63 18.43 -2.58
C HIS A 205 3.95 18.16 -1.87
N GLU A 206 3.96 18.09 -0.53
CA GLU A 206 5.16 17.80 0.28
C GLU A 206 5.78 16.44 -0.09
N LYS A 207 4.95 15.41 -0.28
CA LYS A 207 5.41 14.06 -0.66
C LYS A 207 5.76 13.94 -2.15
N GLY A 208 5.45 14.96 -2.97
CA GLY A 208 5.69 14.99 -4.41
C GLY A 208 4.91 13.95 -5.23
N ILE A 209 3.76 13.50 -4.72
CA ILE A 209 3.01 12.37 -5.32
C ILE A 209 1.96 12.80 -6.37
N ALA A 210 1.57 14.08 -6.39
CA ALA A 210 0.66 14.64 -7.38
C ALA A 210 0.79 16.17 -7.45
N ARG A 211 0.47 16.75 -8.62
CA ARG A 211 0.29 18.21 -8.79
C ARG A 211 -1.18 18.53 -8.56
N CYS A 212 -1.55 18.76 -7.30
CA CYS A 212 -2.93 19.04 -6.93
C CYS A 212 -3.38 20.43 -7.40
N VAL A 213 -4.62 20.50 -7.90
CA VAL A 213 -5.30 21.75 -8.29
C VAL A 213 -6.56 21.88 -7.46
N LEU A 214 -6.58 22.81 -6.51
CA LEU A 214 -7.76 23.09 -5.70
C LEU A 214 -8.72 24.01 -6.49
N LEU A 215 -9.96 23.56 -6.71
CA LEU A 215 -11.01 24.40 -7.26
C LEU A 215 -11.80 25.05 -6.13
N ALA A 216 -11.47 26.30 -5.81
CA ALA A 216 -12.13 27.09 -4.80
C ALA A 216 -11.67 28.54 -4.84
N ASN A 217 -12.44 29.43 -4.20
CA ASN A 217 -11.96 30.78 -3.93
C ASN A 217 -10.70 30.75 -3.06
N ARG A 218 -9.67 31.48 -3.48
CA ARG A 218 -8.35 31.49 -2.82
C ARG A 218 -8.42 31.91 -1.35
N HIS A 219 -9.23 32.91 -0.99
CA HIS A 219 -9.36 33.35 0.40
C HIS A 219 -9.94 32.26 1.29
N ALA A 220 -10.91 31.49 0.79
CA ALA A 220 -11.51 30.39 1.53
C ALA A 220 -10.50 29.28 1.83
N VAL A 221 -9.66 28.90 0.85
CA VAL A 221 -8.60 27.90 1.04
C VAL A 221 -7.58 28.34 2.09
N HIS A 222 -7.13 29.61 2.03
CA HIS A 222 -6.19 30.14 3.01
C HIS A 222 -6.78 30.23 4.42
N ALA A 223 -8.07 30.60 4.55
CA ALA A 223 -8.75 30.62 5.85
C ALA A 223 -8.78 29.22 6.49
N VAL A 224 -9.13 28.19 5.72
CA VAL A 224 -9.14 26.79 6.18
C VAL A 224 -7.74 26.32 6.57
N ALA A 225 -6.72 26.64 5.77
CA ALA A 225 -5.35 26.28 6.09
C ALA A 225 -4.86 26.94 7.39
N GLN A 226 -5.20 28.21 7.60
CA GLN A 226 -4.89 28.93 8.83
C GLN A 226 -5.56 28.30 10.06
N GLU A 227 -6.84 27.94 9.96
CA GLU A 227 -7.59 27.29 11.02
C GLU A 227 -6.97 25.93 11.40
N LEU A 228 -6.49 25.17 10.42
CA LEU A 228 -5.86 23.86 10.62
C LEU A 228 -4.37 23.92 10.97
N GLY A 229 -3.77 25.11 11.00
CA GLY A 229 -2.32 25.28 11.21
C GLY A 229 -1.46 24.67 10.09
N ILE A 230 -1.97 24.65 8.86
CA ILE A 230 -1.30 24.07 7.69
C ILE A 230 -0.61 25.18 6.90
N ALA A 231 0.70 25.03 6.68
CA ALA A 231 1.42 25.86 5.74
C ALA A 231 1.12 25.39 4.31
N LEU A 232 0.46 26.23 3.50
CA LEU A 232 0.24 25.93 2.09
C LEU A 232 1.51 26.24 1.29
N PRO A 233 2.01 25.30 0.47
CA PRO A 233 3.11 25.57 -0.45
C PRO A 233 2.73 26.66 -1.44
N ASP A 234 3.64 27.61 -1.71
CA ASP A 234 3.40 28.72 -2.66
C ASP A 234 3.08 28.22 -4.08
N SER A 235 3.64 27.07 -4.44
CA SER A 235 3.45 26.41 -5.74
C SER A 235 2.20 25.53 -5.80
N LEU A 236 1.41 25.42 -4.72
CA LEU A 236 0.13 24.72 -4.76
C LEU A 236 -0.88 25.53 -5.58
N GLU A 237 -1.45 24.89 -6.60
CA GLU A 237 -2.36 25.55 -7.51
C GLU A 237 -3.76 25.69 -6.91
N ILE A 238 -4.28 26.91 -6.91
CA ILE A 238 -5.63 27.23 -6.47
C ILE A 238 -6.29 28.07 -7.57
N ILE A 239 -7.35 27.52 -8.18
CA ILE A 239 -8.09 28.16 -9.27
C ILE A 239 -9.49 28.50 -8.75
N ASP A 240 -9.89 29.75 -8.96
CA ASP A 240 -11.26 30.18 -8.71
C ASP A 240 -12.17 29.60 -9.82
N PRO A 241 -13.18 28.76 -9.49
CA PRO A 241 -14.06 28.15 -10.47
C PRO A 241 -14.73 29.16 -11.42
N GLU A 242 -15.12 30.34 -10.90
CA GLU A 242 -15.81 31.36 -11.70
C GLU A 242 -14.90 31.96 -12.79
N SER A 243 -13.59 31.99 -12.53
CA SER A 243 -12.61 32.55 -13.47
C SER A 243 -12.40 31.69 -14.73
N ILE A 244 -12.74 30.41 -14.66
CA ILE A 244 -12.50 29.44 -15.75
C ILE A 244 -13.79 28.83 -16.32
N ALA A 245 -14.95 28.96 -15.67
CA ALA A 245 -16.16 28.27 -16.08
C ALA A 245 -16.56 28.52 -17.55
N GLU A 246 -16.50 29.77 -18.02
CA GLU A 246 -16.92 30.14 -19.38
C GLU A 246 -16.10 29.44 -20.47
N GLN A 247 -14.83 29.11 -20.20
CA GLN A 247 -13.94 28.46 -21.17
C GLN A 247 -14.42 27.04 -21.55
N TYR A 248 -15.25 26.42 -20.70
CA TYR A 248 -15.74 25.06 -20.90
C TYR A 248 -17.16 24.99 -21.48
N VAL A 249 -17.85 26.12 -21.64
CA VAL A 249 -19.25 26.16 -22.13
C VAL A 249 -19.36 25.57 -23.54
N ALA A 250 -18.65 26.14 -24.51
CA ALA A 250 -18.71 25.68 -25.89
C ALA A 250 -18.23 24.22 -26.06
N PRO A 251 -17.11 23.79 -25.44
CA PRO A 251 -16.73 22.38 -25.44
C PRO A 251 -17.77 21.43 -24.85
N MET A 252 -18.40 21.79 -23.74
CA MET A 252 -19.41 20.96 -23.08
C MET A 252 -20.66 20.81 -23.97
N CYS A 253 -21.08 21.89 -24.64
CA CYS A 253 -22.17 21.87 -25.61
C CYS A 253 -21.85 20.92 -26.79
N GLU A 254 -20.64 20.94 -27.33
CA GLU A 254 -20.27 20.03 -28.41
C GLU A 254 -20.23 18.57 -27.95
N LEU A 255 -19.65 18.28 -26.78
CA LEU A 255 -19.65 16.93 -26.20
C LEU A 255 -21.07 16.39 -25.96
N ARG A 256 -22.01 17.27 -25.60
CA ARG A 256 -23.41 16.91 -25.28
C ARG A 256 -24.41 17.30 -26.36
N LYS A 257 -23.95 17.54 -27.58
CA LYS A 257 -24.78 17.95 -28.73
C LYS A 257 -25.91 16.98 -29.04
N SER A 258 -25.66 15.68 -28.90
CA SER A 258 -26.69 14.63 -29.08
C SER A 258 -27.85 14.71 -28.08
N LYS A 259 -27.67 15.45 -26.98
CA LYS A 259 -28.69 15.72 -25.96
C LYS A 259 -29.25 17.13 -26.04
N GLY A 260 -28.81 17.95 -27.01
CA GLY A 260 -29.31 19.31 -27.21
C GLY A 260 -28.96 20.29 -26.09
N LEU A 261 -27.80 20.13 -25.44
CA LEU A 261 -27.37 21.01 -24.36
C LEU A 261 -27.12 22.44 -24.87
N THR A 262 -27.87 23.42 -24.35
CA THR A 262 -27.67 24.85 -24.69
C THR A 262 -26.55 25.46 -23.86
N GLU A 263 -26.00 26.59 -24.32
CA GLU A 263 -24.95 27.31 -23.57
C GLU A 263 -25.41 27.73 -22.17
N ASP A 264 -26.63 28.24 -22.02
CA ASP A 264 -27.16 28.65 -20.70
C ASP A 264 -27.29 27.46 -19.74
N GLN A 265 -27.68 26.29 -20.25
CA GLN A 265 -27.72 25.06 -19.45
C GLN A 265 -26.31 24.58 -19.10
N ALA A 266 -25.33 24.75 -19.99
CA ALA A 266 -23.94 24.42 -19.73
C ALA A 266 -23.35 25.35 -18.67
N ARG A 267 -23.58 26.67 -18.75
CA ARG A 267 -23.16 27.64 -17.74
C ARG A 267 -23.72 27.30 -16.36
N GLU A 268 -25.00 26.92 -16.28
CA GLU A 268 -25.61 26.51 -15.01
C GLU A 268 -24.96 25.24 -14.44
N GLN A 269 -24.71 24.24 -15.28
CA GLN A 269 -24.05 22.99 -14.83
C GLN A 269 -22.59 23.19 -14.44
N LEU A 270 -21.88 24.11 -15.09
CA LEU A 270 -20.46 24.42 -14.82
C LEU A 270 -20.24 25.17 -13.49
N LYS A 271 -21.31 25.62 -12.83
CA LYS A 271 -21.24 26.12 -11.45
C LYS A 271 -20.91 25.00 -10.44
N ASP A 272 -21.24 23.75 -10.77
CA ASP A 272 -20.83 22.59 -10.00
C ASP A 272 -19.35 22.29 -10.28
N THR A 273 -18.52 22.37 -9.23
CA THR A 273 -17.06 22.22 -9.37
C THR A 273 -16.65 20.82 -9.81
N VAL A 274 -17.46 19.78 -9.56
CA VAL A 274 -17.20 18.42 -10.05
C VAL A 274 -17.45 18.35 -11.55
N VAL A 275 -18.51 19.00 -12.05
CA VAL A 275 -18.78 19.10 -13.50
C VAL A 275 -17.66 19.89 -14.18
N LEU A 276 -17.28 21.04 -13.60
CA LEU A 276 -16.17 21.85 -14.10
C LEU A 276 -14.86 21.06 -14.13
N GLY A 277 -14.49 20.40 -13.04
CA GLY A 277 -13.30 19.55 -12.98
C GLY A 277 -13.34 18.38 -13.97
N THR A 278 -14.53 17.82 -14.23
CA THR A 278 -14.70 16.78 -15.26
C THR A 278 -14.48 17.35 -16.66
N MET A 279 -14.92 18.57 -16.93
CA MET A 279 -14.64 19.26 -18.20
C MET A 279 -13.16 19.61 -18.37
N MET A 280 -12.47 20.01 -17.30
CA MET A 280 -11.01 20.17 -17.32
C MET A 280 -10.32 18.87 -17.74
N MET A 281 -10.78 17.73 -17.23
CA MET A 281 -10.24 16.41 -17.60
C MET A 281 -10.60 16.04 -19.04
N ALA A 282 -11.84 16.28 -19.48
CA ALA A 282 -12.30 16.01 -20.85
C ALA A 282 -11.49 16.79 -21.90
N GLN A 283 -11.05 17.99 -21.53
CA GLN A 283 -10.22 18.87 -22.37
C GLN A 283 -8.71 18.63 -22.19
N ASN A 284 -8.31 17.64 -21.38
CA ASN A 284 -6.92 17.30 -21.07
C ASN A 284 -6.14 18.41 -20.34
N ASP A 285 -6.82 19.33 -19.67
CA ASP A 285 -6.15 20.33 -18.82
C ASP A 285 -5.61 19.67 -17.54
N VAL A 286 -6.24 18.60 -17.07
CA VAL A 286 -5.81 17.79 -15.93
C VAL A 286 -5.84 16.31 -16.27
N ASP A 287 -5.04 15.51 -15.55
CA ASP A 287 -4.88 14.08 -15.80
C ASP A 287 -5.88 13.22 -15.00
N GLY A 288 -6.55 13.79 -13.99
CA GLY A 288 -7.46 13.06 -13.11
C GLY A 288 -8.22 13.98 -12.15
N LEU A 289 -9.27 13.44 -11.55
CA LEU A 289 -10.17 14.14 -10.61
C LEU A 289 -10.39 13.28 -9.36
N VAL A 290 -10.32 13.90 -8.18
CA VAL A 290 -10.70 13.27 -6.91
C VAL A 290 -11.69 14.16 -6.18
N SER A 291 -12.89 13.64 -5.92
CA SER A 291 -14.00 14.29 -5.21
C SER A 291 -14.74 13.26 -4.36
N GLY A 292 -15.67 13.72 -3.50
CA GLY A 292 -16.53 12.87 -2.70
C GLY A 292 -16.45 13.11 -1.19
N ALA A 293 -15.69 14.13 -0.75
CA ALA A 293 -15.64 14.54 0.66
C ALA A 293 -16.94 15.25 1.08
N VAL A 294 -17.58 15.95 0.14
CA VAL A 294 -18.86 16.67 0.28
C VAL A 294 -19.90 16.10 -0.69
N HIS A 295 -19.50 15.84 -1.93
CA HIS A 295 -20.38 15.32 -2.97
C HIS A 295 -20.66 13.83 -2.76
N THR A 296 -21.86 13.39 -3.14
CA THR A 296 -22.18 11.96 -3.13
C THR A 296 -21.43 11.21 -4.24
N THR A 297 -21.24 9.90 -4.08
CA THR A 297 -20.68 9.02 -5.12
C THR A 297 -21.43 9.18 -6.45
N ALA A 298 -22.76 9.30 -6.41
CA ALA A 298 -23.58 9.51 -7.59
C ALA A 298 -23.29 10.85 -8.28
N ASN A 299 -23.07 11.92 -7.51
CA ASN A 299 -22.72 13.24 -8.06
C ASN A 299 -21.31 13.26 -8.68
N THR A 300 -20.40 12.41 -8.21
CA THR A 300 -19.04 12.31 -8.77
C THR A 300 -19.00 11.46 -10.04
N ILE A 301 -19.68 10.31 -10.06
CA ILE A 301 -19.64 9.38 -11.20
C ILE A 301 -20.48 9.89 -12.38
N ARG A 302 -21.61 10.56 -12.13
CA ARG A 302 -22.55 10.96 -13.19
C ARG A 302 -21.91 11.88 -14.25
N PRO A 303 -21.20 12.97 -13.88
CA PRO A 303 -20.52 13.82 -14.87
C PRO A 303 -19.47 13.04 -15.67
N ALA A 304 -18.68 12.20 -15.00
CA ALA A 304 -17.65 11.38 -15.67
C ALA A 304 -18.27 10.46 -16.74
N LEU A 305 -19.38 9.79 -16.44
CA LEU A 305 -20.08 8.95 -17.43
C LEU A 305 -20.69 9.75 -18.58
N GLN A 306 -21.14 10.98 -18.33
CA GLN A 306 -21.75 11.83 -19.36
C GLN A 306 -20.71 12.46 -20.30
N LEU A 307 -19.55 12.84 -19.77
CA LEU A 307 -18.56 13.66 -20.47
C LEU A 307 -17.35 12.85 -20.94
N ILE A 308 -16.85 11.92 -20.12
CA ILE A 308 -15.63 11.13 -20.38
C ILE A 308 -15.97 9.75 -20.97
N LYS A 309 -17.04 9.13 -20.45
CA LYS A 309 -17.55 7.79 -20.82
C LYS A 309 -16.60 6.65 -20.42
N THR A 310 -17.01 5.42 -20.72
CA THR A 310 -16.20 4.22 -20.53
C THR A 310 -15.15 4.06 -21.64
N ALA A 311 -14.15 3.22 -21.38
CA ALA A 311 -13.21 2.80 -22.42
C ALA A 311 -13.95 2.04 -23.55
N PRO A 312 -13.42 2.01 -24.79
CA PRO A 312 -14.11 1.45 -25.96
C PRO A 312 -14.62 0.00 -25.84
N ASN A 313 -14.07 -0.80 -24.92
CA ASN A 313 -14.44 -2.20 -24.69
C ASN A 313 -15.06 -2.43 -23.30
N ALA A 314 -15.45 -1.38 -22.60
CA ALA A 314 -16.10 -1.45 -21.30
C ALA A 314 -17.55 -0.97 -21.41
N SER A 315 -18.49 -1.85 -21.10
CA SER A 315 -19.92 -1.53 -21.07
C SER A 315 -20.33 -0.87 -19.76
N ILE A 316 -19.59 -1.14 -18.68
CA ILE A 316 -19.83 -0.61 -17.35
C ILE A 316 -18.55 -0.10 -16.70
N VAL A 317 -18.72 0.74 -15.68
CA VAL A 317 -17.67 1.04 -14.70
C VAL A 317 -17.85 0.13 -13.50
N SER A 318 -16.76 -0.37 -12.94
CA SER A 318 -16.75 -1.16 -11.70
C SER A 318 -15.83 -0.52 -10.66
N SER A 319 -16.05 -0.83 -9.39
CA SER A 319 -15.14 -0.44 -8.32
C SER A 319 -14.22 -1.58 -7.91
N VAL A 320 -13.04 -1.21 -7.39
CA VAL A 320 -12.18 -2.13 -6.68
C VAL A 320 -11.80 -1.56 -5.33
N PHE A 321 -11.67 -2.44 -4.34
CA PHE A 321 -11.04 -2.14 -3.06
C PHE A 321 -9.72 -2.91 -2.97
N PHE A 322 -8.64 -2.19 -2.68
CA PHE A 322 -7.39 -2.81 -2.24
C PHE A 322 -7.49 -3.11 -0.76
N MET A 323 -7.60 -4.40 -0.43
CA MET A 323 -7.68 -4.88 0.95
C MET A 323 -6.26 -5.14 1.45
N LEU A 324 -5.77 -4.26 2.33
CA LEU A 324 -4.47 -4.41 2.99
C LEU A 324 -4.62 -5.36 4.20
N LEU A 325 -4.57 -6.66 3.95
CA LEU A 325 -4.64 -7.68 4.99
C LEU A 325 -3.25 -7.93 5.61
N PRO A 326 -3.17 -8.46 6.85
CA PRO A 326 -1.87 -8.83 7.44
C PRO A 326 -1.11 -9.83 6.54
N GLY A 327 0.02 -9.38 5.98
CA GLY A 327 0.90 -10.20 5.13
C GLY A 327 0.52 -10.26 3.64
N GLN A 328 -0.58 -9.63 3.20
CA GLN A 328 -0.91 -9.56 1.78
C GLN A 328 -1.92 -8.47 1.42
N THR A 329 -1.80 -7.95 0.20
CA THR A 329 -2.78 -7.07 -0.43
C THR A 329 -3.57 -7.86 -1.46
N VAL A 330 -4.90 -7.80 -1.37
CA VAL A 330 -5.82 -8.42 -2.33
C VAL A 330 -6.77 -7.39 -2.92
N VAL A 331 -7.39 -7.71 -4.05
CA VAL A 331 -8.33 -6.83 -4.76
C VAL A 331 -9.72 -7.43 -4.71
N TYR A 332 -10.69 -6.67 -4.19
CA TYR A 332 -12.11 -7.04 -4.17
C TYR A 332 -12.87 -6.16 -5.17
N GLY A 333 -13.68 -6.76 -6.04
CA GLY A 333 -14.52 -6.04 -6.99
C GLY A 333 -15.74 -6.87 -7.41
N ASP A 334 -16.89 -6.28 -7.74
CA ASP A 334 -17.30 -4.88 -7.53
C ASP A 334 -17.98 -4.76 -6.16
N CYS A 335 -17.65 -3.72 -5.38
CA CYS A 335 -18.19 -3.54 -4.04
C CYS A 335 -18.99 -2.23 -3.85
N ALA A 336 -19.20 -1.44 -4.91
CA ALA A 336 -19.82 -0.12 -4.75
C ALA A 336 -20.77 0.29 -5.88
N VAL A 337 -20.55 -0.14 -7.12
CA VAL A 337 -21.21 0.52 -8.28
C VAL A 337 -22.38 -0.29 -8.83
N ASN A 338 -22.23 -1.59 -9.01
CA ASN A 338 -23.20 -2.45 -9.69
C ASN A 338 -23.87 -3.40 -8.67
N PRO A 339 -25.13 -3.12 -8.24
CA PRO A 339 -25.79 -3.93 -7.21
C PRO A 339 -26.16 -5.35 -7.64
N ASN A 340 -26.59 -5.51 -8.89
CA ASN A 340 -27.06 -6.79 -9.45
C ASN A 340 -26.45 -7.00 -10.84
N PRO A 341 -25.14 -7.29 -10.95
CA PRO A 341 -24.48 -7.46 -12.24
C PRO A 341 -24.98 -8.74 -12.95
N THR A 342 -25.16 -8.67 -14.27
CA THR A 342 -25.41 -9.86 -15.10
C THR A 342 -24.16 -10.74 -15.20
N PRO A 343 -24.24 -12.00 -15.68
CA PRO A 343 -23.06 -12.83 -15.90
C PRO A 343 -21.99 -12.18 -16.79
N GLU A 344 -22.39 -11.47 -17.84
CA GLU A 344 -21.47 -10.75 -18.74
C GLU A 344 -20.80 -9.58 -18.00
N GLN A 345 -21.54 -8.85 -17.19
CA GLN A 345 -21.00 -7.76 -16.36
C GLN A 345 -20.07 -8.29 -15.28
N LEU A 346 -20.36 -9.46 -14.68
CA LEU A 346 -19.46 -10.12 -13.73
C LEU A 346 -18.13 -10.52 -14.39
N ALA A 347 -18.18 -11.02 -15.63
CA ALA A 347 -16.96 -11.29 -16.41
C ALA A 347 -16.17 -10.00 -16.70
N GLU A 348 -16.86 -8.91 -17.04
CA GLU A 348 -16.24 -7.60 -17.25
C GLU A 348 -15.59 -7.06 -15.97
N ILE A 349 -16.28 -7.14 -14.82
CA ILE A 349 -15.76 -6.77 -13.50
C ILE A 349 -14.49 -7.56 -13.16
N ALA A 350 -14.49 -8.87 -13.44
CA ALA A 350 -13.33 -9.73 -13.22
C ALA A 350 -12.11 -9.27 -14.04
N ILE A 351 -12.31 -8.93 -15.32
CA ILE A 351 -11.26 -8.43 -16.21
C ILE A 351 -10.75 -7.06 -15.73
N GLN A 352 -11.65 -6.10 -15.47
CA GLN A 352 -11.29 -4.76 -14.98
C GLN A 352 -10.55 -4.81 -13.63
N SER A 353 -10.95 -5.73 -12.74
CA SER A 353 -10.29 -5.96 -11.45
C SER A 353 -8.89 -6.55 -11.62
N ALA A 354 -8.72 -7.49 -12.57
CA ALA A 354 -7.42 -8.06 -12.89
C ALA A 354 -6.46 -7.02 -13.49
N ASP A 355 -6.96 -6.18 -14.40
CA ASP A 355 -6.20 -5.07 -14.98
C ASP A 355 -5.77 -4.06 -13.92
N SER A 356 -6.66 -3.74 -12.98
CA SER A 356 -6.37 -2.89 -11.83
C SER A 356 -5.31 -3.51 -10.91
N ALA A 357 -5.42 -4.80 -10.58
CA ALA A 357 -4.41 -5.51 -9.80
C ALA A 357 -3.03 -5.44 -10.46
N LYS A 358 -2.98 -5.71 -11.77
CA LYS A 358 -1.75 -5.66 -12.56
C LYS A 358 -1.12 -4.27 -12.61
N ALA A 359 -1.94 -3.22 -12.77
CA ALA A 359 -1.48 -1.83 -12.78
C ALA A 359 -0.79 -1.42 -11.46
N PHE A 360 -1.16 -2.06 -10.34
CA PHE A 360 -0.55 -1.85 -9.02
C PHE A 360 0.48 -2.93 -8.64
N GLY A 361 0.93 -3.74 -9.61
CA GLY A 361 2.01 -4.72 -9.42
C GLY A 361 1.59 -5.99 -8.65
N ILE A 362 0.29 -6.30 -8.62
CA ILE A 362 -0.24 -7.55 -8.06
C ILE A 362 -0.50 -8.52 -9.21
N GLU A 363 0.10 -9.70 -9.16
CA GLU A 363 -0.14 -10.75 -10.17
C GLU A 363 -1.58 -11.26 -10.08
N PRO A 364 -2.42 -11.08 -11.11
CA PRO A 364 -3.85 -11.38 -11.00
C PRO A 364 -4.13 -12.89 -10.93
N ARG A 365 -4.77 -13.33 -9.86
CA ARG A 365 -5.35 -14.68 -9.71
C ARG A 365 -6.81 -14.53 -9.29
N VAL A 366 -7.71 -14.50 -10.28
CA VAL A 366 -9.12 -14.14 -10.06
C VAL A 366 -9.91 -15.34 -9.55
N ALA A 367 -10.68 -15.14 -8.49
CA ALA A 367 -11.65 -16.11 -7.99
C ALA A 367 -13.06 -15.50 -8.02
N MET A 368 -13.98 -16.14 -8.74
CA MET A 368 -15.40 -15.77 -8.76
C MET A 368 -16.07 -16.38 -7.52
N ILE A 369 -16.55 -15.54 -6.61
CA ILE A 369 -17.13 -16.00 -5.33
C ILE A 369 -18.62 -16.31 -5.50
N SER A 370 -19.04 -17.44 -4.95
CA SER A 370 -20.44 -17.84 -4.82
C SER A 370 -20.63 -18.58 -3.50
N TYR A 371 -21.88 -18.76 -3.05
CA TYR A 371 -22.20 -19.63 -1.93
C TYR A 371 -21.93 -21.12 -2.25
N SER A 372 -21.73 -21.46 -3.53
CA SER A 372 -21.48 -22.81 -4.04
C SER A 372 -20.10 -22.89 -4.70
N THR A 373 -19.44 -24.05 -4.55
CA THR A 373 -18.18 -24.35 -5.25
C THR A 373 -18.45 -25.29 -6.42
N ILE A 374 -18.25 -24.80 -7.65
CA ILE A 374 -18.45 -25.52 -8.91
C ILE A 374 -19.90 -26.06 -9.01
N ASN A 375 -20.14 -27.30 -8.59
CA ASN A 375 -21.43 -27.99 -8.70
C ASN A 375 -21.99 -28.42 -7.34
N SER A 376 -21.47 -27.89 -6.22
CA SER A 376 -21.88 -28.32 -4.87
C SER A 376 -23.30 -27.92 -4.48
N GLY A 377 -23.95 -27.07 -5.27
CA GLY A 377 -25.31 -26.59 -5.03
C GLY A 377 -25.86 -25.82 -6.21
N SER A 378 -27.19 -25.86 -6.36
CA SER A 378 -27.97 -25.11 -7.34
C SER A 378 -28.96 -24.22 -6.58
N GLY A 379 -29.06 -22.96 -6.96
CA GLY A 379 -29.93 -21.97 -6.34
C GLY A 379 -29.99 -20.69 -7.18
N PRO A 380 -30.77 -19.68 -6.75
CA PRO A 380 -30.96 -18.45 -7.50
C PRO A 380 -29.67 -17.64 -7.67
#